data_AF-A0AAV5VP08-F1
#
_entry.id   AF-A0AAV5VP08-F1
#
_cell.length_a   1.000
_cell.length_b   1.000
_cell.length_c   1.000
_cell.angle_alpha   90.00
_cell.angle_beta   90.00
_cell.angle_gamma   90.00
#
_symmetry.space_group_name_H-M   'P 1'
#
loop_
_entity.id
_entity.type
_entity.pdbx_description
1 polymer ?
#
loop_
_entity_poly.entity_id
_entity_poly.type
_entity_poly.pdbx_seq_one_letter_code
_entity_poly.pdbx_strand_id
1 'polypeptide(L)'
;MIGYMISLIGMISFERYVATLWWKWYERRGFSTLFIFVIAEIIGSGPRYYPHEINFVVFGVIVLFSATLYQIAYRGNKRILHSLNAFPSSYTVNQLFQVKENLRFASSITNSTLPITALSFVLYGNFFFAPSHWERSRYLSLALFDCSLAVFVPYFCFVAGHTMSEYHRELYKIRVIRTVAALVGWQ
;
A
#
# COMPACT_ATOMS: atom_id res chain seq x y z
N MET A 1 -8.04 11.88 -9.24
CA MET A 1 -8.26 10.69 -8.40
C MET A 1 -7.20 9.60 -8.62
N ILE A 2 -6.91 9.19 -9.86
CA ILE A 2 -5.93 8.13 -10.17
C ILE A 2 -4.54 8.42 -9.58
N GLY A 3 -4.05 9.65 -9.74
CA GLY A 3 -2.75 10.06 -9.25
C GLY A 3 -2.63 9.94 -7.73
N TYR A 4 -3.71 10.21 -7.00
CA TYR A 4 -3.74 10.02 -5.54
C TYR A 4 -3.63 8.54 -5.17
N MET A 5 -4.33 7.64 -5.87
CA MET A 5 -4.26 6.20 -5.61
C MET A 5 -2.86 5.64 -5.91
N ILE A 6 -2.25 6.06 -7.02
CA ILE A 6 -0.88 5.67 -7.38
C ILE A 6 0.14 6.18 -6.35
N SER A 7 0.02 7.46 -5.96
CA SER A 7 0.87 8.06 -4.93
C SER A 7 0.71 7.35 -3.58
N LEU A 8 -0.53 7.00 -3.20
CA LEU A 8 -0.82 6.26 -1.98
C LEU A 8 -0.14 4.88 -1.99
N ILE A 9 -0.22 4.15 -3.10
CA ILE A 9 0.48 2.86 -3.24
C ILE A 9 1.99 3.05 -3.08
N GLY A 10 2.57 4.08 -3.71
CA GLY A 10 4.00 4.37 -3.59
C GLY A 10 4.43 4.73 -2.18
N MET A 11 3.68 5.58 -1.50
CA MET A 11 3.90 5.92 -0.09
C MET A 11 3.89 4.66 0.78
N ILE A 12 2.86 3.84 0.66
CA ILE A 12 2.74 2.63 1.48
C ILE A 12 3.86 1.64 1.13
N SER A 13 4.23 1.49 -0.15
CA SER A 13 5.36 0.63 -0.57
C SER A 13 6.66 1.07 0.11
N PHE A 14 6.90 2.38 0.11
CA PHE A 14 8.09 2.99 0.69
C PHE A 14 8.11 2.83 2.20
N GLU A 15 7.01 3.12 2.88
CA GLU A 15 6.86 2.92 4.33
C GLU A 15 7.16 1.45 4.70
N ARG A 16 6.58 0.49 3.98
CA ARG A 16 6.78 -0.94 4.26
C ARG A 16 8.21 -1.39 3.96
N TYR A 17 8.83 -0.85 2.92
CA TYR A 17 10.23 -1.09 2.61
C TYR A 17 11.14 -0.58 3.73
N VAL A 18 10.95 0.66 4.17
CA VAL A 18 11.69 1.26 5.28
C VAL A 18 11.48 0.46 6.56
N ALA A 19 10.23 0.11 6.90
CA ALA A 19 9.89 -0.66 8.09
C ALA A 19 10.57 -2.04 8.08
N THR A 20 10.76 -2.65 6.89
CA THR A 20 11.46 -3.92 6.74
C THR A 20 12.97 -3.78 6.99
N LEU A 21 13.61 -2.72 6.49
CA LEU A 21 15.06 -2.50 6.64
C LEU A 21 15.44 -1.97 8.02
N TRP A 22 14.67 -1.01 8.54
CA TRP A 22 14.96 -0.28 9.78
C TRP A 22 13.92 -0.57 10.86
N TRP A 23 13.55 -1.84 11.02
CA TRP A 23 12.52 -2.27 11.97
C TRP A 23 12.77 -1.79 13.41
N LYS A 24 14.02 -1.81 13.88
CA LYS A 24 14.40 -1.34 15.23
C LYS A 24 14.10 0.14 15.43
N TRP A 25 14.32 0.93 14.38
CA TRP A 25 14.03 2.36 14.41
C TRP A 25 12.51 2.59 14.40
N TYR A 26 11.78 1.81 13.61
CA TYR A 26 10.32 1.86 13.56
C TYR A 26 9.68 1.51 14.93
N GLU A 27 10.23 0.51 15.63
CA GLU A 27 9.76 0.09 16.96
C GLU A 27 9.93 1.17 18.03
N ARG A 28 10.96 2.01 17.93
CA ARG A 28 11.21 3.10 18.89
C ARG A 28 10.16 4.21 18.86
N ARG A 29 9.29 4.26 17.83
CA ARG A 29 8.20 5.26 17.68
C ARG A 29 8.68 6.70 17.92
N GLY A 30 9.88 7.04 17.45
CA GLY A 30 10.45 8.37 17.63
C GLY A 30 9.82 9.42 16.71
N PHE A 31 10.07 10.71 17.01
CA PHE A 31 9.63 11.84 16.16
C PHE A 31 10.16 11.74 14.72
N SER A 32 11.31 11.09 14.53
CA SER A 32 11.86 10.78 13.20
C SER A 32 10.90 10.01 12.30
N THR A 33 9.97 9.20 12.86
CA THR A 33 9.02 8.42 12.07
C THR A 33 8.01 9.33 11.35
N LEU A 34 7.68 10.48 11.94
CA LEU A 34 6.80 11.48 11.31
C LEU A 34 7.42 12.09 10.04
N PHE A 35 8.74 12.26 10.01
CA PHE A 35 9.42 12.79 8.82
C PHE A 35 9.26 11.90 7.59
N ILE A 36 9.16 10.57 7.76
CA ILE A 36 8.93 9.67 6.62
C ILE A 36 7.55 9.90 6.01
N PHE A 37 6.52 10.11 6.84
CA PHE A 37 5.18 10.43 6.34
C PHE A 37 5.16 11.78 5.61
N VAL A 38 5.86 12.80 6.15
CA VAL A 38 5.98 14.10 5.49
C VAL A 38 6.68 13.98 4.13
N ILE A 39 7.80 13.24 4.08
CA ILE A 39 8.54 13.00 2.83
C ILE A 39 7.65 12.27 1.82
N ALA A 40 6.93 11.24 2.26
CA ALA A 40 6.06 10.47 1.38
C ALA A 40 4.87 11.30 0.85
N GLU A 41 4.29 12.17 1.67
CA GLU A 41 3.23 13.09 1.27
C GLU A 41 3.73 14.14 0.27
N ILE A 42 4.94 14.68 0.46
CA ILE A 42 5.58 15.60 -0.49
C ILE A 42 5.80 14.91 -1.85
N ILE A 43 6.31 13.69 -1.83
CA ILE A 43 6.50 12.87 -3.04
C ILE A 43 5.15 12.60 -3.73
N GLY A 44 4.11 12.30 -2.94
CA GLY A 44 2.78 11.99 -3.46
C GLY A 44 2.00 13.18 -4.03
N SER A 45 2.27 14.39 -3.53
CA SER A 45 1.59 15.64 -3.92
C SER A 45 2.30 16.39 -5.05
N GLY A 46 3.62 16.21 -5.21
CA GLY A 46 4.45 16.86 -6.23
C GLY A 46 3.94 16.78 -7.68
N PRO A 47 3.34 15.67 -8.16
CA PRO A 47 2.85 15.58 -9.53
C PRO A 47 1.71 16.56 -9.87
N ARG A 48 1.11 17.28 -8.92
CA ARG A 48 -0.01 18.19 -9.25
C ARG A 48 0.38 19.40 -10.09
N TYR A 49 1.67 19.70 -10.22
CA TYR A 49 2.16 20.94 -10.84
C TYR A 49 2.63 20.79 -12.30
N TYR A 50 2.69 19.58 -12.85
CA TYR A 50 3.17 19.36 -14.22
C TYR A 50 2.03 19.17 -15.23
N PRO A 51 2.29 19.36 -16.54
CA PRO A 51 1.41 18.95 -17.62
C PRO A 51 1.01 17.47 -17.51
N HIS A 52 -0.16 17.13 -18.06
CA HIS A 52 -0.75 15.79 -17.91
C HIS A 52 0.13 14.68 -18.51
N GLU A 53 0.87 14.98 -19.57
CA GLU A 53 1.83 14.10 -20.24
C GLU A 53 2.97 13.71 -19.29
N ILE A 54 3.56 14.72 -18.64
CA ILE A 54 4.67 14.54 -17.70
C ILE A 54 4.16 13.78 -16.47
N ASN A 55 2.97 14.13 -16.00
CA ASN A 55 2.33 13.44 -14.88
C ASN A 55 2.11 11.96 -15.15
N PHE A 56 1.67 11.60 -16.36
CA PHE A 56 1.49 10.21 -16.73
C PHE A 56 2.81 9.43 -16.62
N VAL A 57 3.90 9.99 -17.15
CA VAL A 57 5.24 9.37 -17.06
C VAL A 57 5.70 9.26 -15.61
N VAL A 58 5.55 10.32 -14.82
CA VAL A 58 5.89 10.33 -13.38
C VAL A 58 5.12 9.27 -12.63
N PHE A 59 3.81 9.14 -12.86
CA PHE A 59 2.99 8.09 -12.24
C PHE A 59 3.43 6.69 -12.69
N GLY A 60 3.80 6.50 -13.95
CA GLY A 60 4.37 5.23 -14.44
C GLY A 60 5.65 4.85 -13.69
N VAL A 61 6.55 5.81 -13.49
CA VAL A 61 7.78 5.62 -12.69
C VAL A 61 7.43 5.28 -11.24
N ILE A 62 6.47 5.99 -10.63
CA ILE A 62 6.02 5.70 -9.26
C ILE A 62 5.48 4.28 -9.17
N VAL A 63 4.61 3.83 -10.09
CA VAL A 63 4.06 2.46 -10.08
C VAL A 63 5.17 1.41 -10.17
N LEU A 64 6.13 1.57 -11.09
CA LEU A 64 7.24 0.64 -11.26
C LEU A 64 8.16 0.61 -10.03
N PHE A 65 8.47 1.78 -9.49
CA PHE A 65 9.26 1.92 -8.26
C PHE A 65 8.55 1.24 -7.08
N SER A 66 7.25 1.49 -6.92
CA SER A 66 6.40 0.90 -5.88
C SER A 66 6.38 -0.63 -5.96
N ALA A 67 6.16 -1.18 -7.15
CA ALA A 67 6.16 -2.62 -7.39
C ALA A 67 7.52 -3.24 -7.06
N THR A 68 8.61 -2.55 -7.41
CA THR A 68 9.98 -3.00 -7.11
C THR A 68 10.25 -3.01 -5.61
N LEU A 69 9.91 -1.93 -4.90
CA LEU A 69 10.05 -1.84 -3.45
C LEU A 69 9.23 -2.91 -2.74
N TYR A 70 7.97 -3.12 -3.16
CA TYR A 70 7.13 -4.19 -2.61
C TYR A 70 7.76 -5.56 -2.79
N GLN A 71 8.28 -5.85 -3.98
CA GLN A 71 8.88 -7.14 -4.26
C GLN A 71 10.14 -7.37 -3.42
N ILE A 72 10.96 -6.33 -3.21
CA ILE A 72 12.13 -6.40 -2.33
C ILE A 72 11.69 -6.61 -0.88
N ALA A 73 10.72 -5.82 -0.39
CA ALA A 73 10.20 -5.93 0.97
C ALA A 73 9.58 -7.31 1.21
N TYR A 74 8.80 -7.84 0.27
CA TYR A 74 8.19 -9.16 0.34
C TYR A 74 9.23 -10.28 0.44
N ARG A 75 10.24 -10.26 -0.44
CA ARG A 75 11.35 -11.22 -0.41
C ARG A 75 12.16 -11.11 0.89
N GLY A 76 12.41 -9.90 1.36
CA GLY A 76 13.09 -9.64 2.63
C GLY A 76 12.33 -10.20 3.83
N ASN A 77 11.04 -9.88 3.94
CA ASN A 77 10.17 -10.38 5.01
C ASN A 77 10.05 -11.92 4.99
N LYS A 78 9.97 -12.56 3.82
CA LYS A 78 10.00 -14.03 3.74
C LYS A 78 11.29 -14.63 4.29
N ARG A 79 12.44 -14.06 3.94
CA ARG A 79 13.75 -14.52 4.44
C ARG A 79 13.83 -14.37 5.96
N ILE A 80 13.40 -13.23 6.49
CA ILE A 80 13.37 -12.97 7.94
C ILE A 80 12.42 -13.97 8.63
N LEU A 81 11.23 -14.20 8.08
CA LEU A 81 10.28 -15.18 8.63
C LEU A 81 10.89 -16.58 8.71
N HIS A 82 11.59 -17.03 7.66
CA HIS A 82 12.30 -18.31 7.68
C HIS A 82 13.39 -18.35 8.77
N SER A 83 14.17 -17.28 8.94
CA SER A 83 15.18 -17.24 10.00
C SER A 83 14.58 -17.23 11.41
N LEU A 84 13.44 -16.55 11.61
CA LEU A 84 12.75 -16.48 12.91
C LEU A 84 12.12 -17.83 13.30
N ASN A 85 11.64 -18.59 12.31
CA ASN A 85 11.12 -19.94 12.56
C ASN A 85 12.23 -20.95 12.91
N ALA A 86 13.48 -20.70 12.47
CA ALA A 86 14.61 -21.57 12.77
C ALA A 86 15.21 -21.33 14.17
N PHE A 87 15.08 -20.11 14.73
CA PHE A 87 15.67 -19.74 16.02
C PHE A 87 14.60 -19.17 16.98
N PRO A 88 14.10 -19.99 17.93
CA PRO A 88 13.13 -19.54 18.93
C PRO A 88 13.82 -18.69 20.01
N SER A 89 14.14 -17.44 19.70
CA SER A 89 14.61 -16.43 20.66
C SER A 89 13.44 -15.60 21.20
N SER A 90 13.45 -15.18 22.47
CA SER A 90 12.36 -14.40 23.08
C SER A 90 12.20 -12.99 22.49
N TYR A 91 13.26 -12.43 21.90
CA TYR A 91 13.24 -11.10 21.25
C TYR A 91 12.44 -11.13 19.92
N THR A 92 11.92 -12.29 19.52
CA THR A 92 11.32 -12.53 18.20
C THR A 92 9.82 -12.22 18.13
N VAL A 93 9.08 -12.08 19.24
CA VAL A 93 7.61 -12.02 19.16
C VAL A 93 7.12 -10.77 18.43
N ASN A 94 7.65 -9.59 18.77
CA ASN A 94 7.30 -8.33 18.11
C ASN A 94 7.72 -8.32 16.64
N GLN A 95 8.96 -8.76 16.36
CA GLN A 95 9.49 -8.82 15.00
C GLN A 95 8.71 -9.81 14.13
N LEU A 96 8.36 -10.98 14.68
CA LEU A 96 7.57 -12.00 14.00
C LEU A 96 6.17 -11.48 13.67
N PHE A 97 5.54 -10.76 14.60
CA PHE A 97 4.25 -10.13 14.37
C PHE A 97 4.33 -9.12 13.21
N GLN A 98 5.31 -8.20 13.26
CA GLN A 98 5.51 -7.21 12.20
C GLN A 98 5.79 -7.85 10.83
N VAL A 99 6.63 -8.88 10.78
CA VAL A 99 6.94 -9.60 9.53
C VAL A 99 5.70 -10.29 8.97
N LYS A 100 4.90 -10.95 9.81
CA LYS A 100 3.65 -11.60 9.38
C LYS A 100 2.63 -10.58 8.89
N GLU A 101 2.50 -9.44 9.57
CA GLU A 101 1.64 -8.33 9.17
C GLU A 101 2.07 -7.79 7.80
N ASN A 102 3.35 -7.47 7.63
CA ASN A 102 3.90 -6.99 6.36
C ASN A 102 3.68 -7.99 5.21
N LEU A 103 3.82 -9.29 5.45
CA LEU A 103 3.57 -10.32 4.43
C LEU A 103 2.09 -10.44 4.05
N ARG A 104 1.17 -10.38 5.02
CA ARG A 104 -0.28 -10.36 4.74
C ARG A 104 -0.64 -9.14 3.90
N PHE A 105 -0.13 -7.98 4.29
CA PHE A 105 -0.37 -6.73 3.61
C PHE A 105 0.20 -6.73 2.18
N ALA A 106 1.45 -7.16 2.00
CA ALA A 106 2.08 -7.28 0.69
C ALA A 106 1.33 -8.28 -0.21
N SER A 107 0.86 -9.39 0.34
CA SER A 107 0.04 -10.35 -0.41
C SER A 107 -1.29 -9.75 -0.86
N SER A 108 -1.96 -8.99 0.03
CA SER A 108 -3.22 -8.31 -0.30
C SER A 108 -3.03 -7.33 -1.46
N ILE A 109 -2.01 -6.46 -1.40
CA ILE A 109 -1.72 -5.49 -2.44
C ILE A 109 -1.31 -6.14 -3.76
N THR A 110 -0.46 -7.16 -3.71
CA THR A 110 0.03 -7.83 -4.93
C THR A 110 -1.11 -8.55 -5.64
N ASN A 111 -2.03 -9.16 -4.90
CA ASN A 111 -3.12 -9.95 -5.48
C ASN A 111 -4.31 -9.08 -5.92
N SER A 112 -4.51 -7.90 -5.34
CA SER A 112 -5.68 -7.05 -5.62
C SER A 112 -5.34 -5.71 -6.27
N THR A 113 -4.55 -4.89 -5.57
CA THR A 113 -4.31 -3.49 -5.93
C THR A 113 -3.42 -3.35 -7.15
N LEU A 114 -2.35 -4.15 -7.26
CA LEU A 114 -1.37 -4.01 -8.34
C LEU A 114 -1.95 -4.36 -9.73
N PRO A 115 -2.69 -5.47 -9.93
CA PRO A 115 -3.31 -5.78 -11.21
C PRO A 115 -4.29 -4.69 -11.67
N ILE A 116 -5.09 -4.19 -10.74
CA ILE A 116 -6.07 -3.14 -11.03
C ILE A 116 -5.37 -1.83 -11.36
N THR A 117 -4.34 -1.44 -10.60
CA THR A 117 -3.55 -0.24 -10.88
C THR A 117 -2.89 -0.33 -12.26
N ALA A 118 -2.34 -1.48 -12.62
CA ALA A 118 -1.76 -1.71 -13.94
C ALA A 118 -2.81 -1.62 -15.05
N LEU A 119 -3.97 -2.27 -14.88
CA LEU A 119 -5.09 -2.18 -15.82
C LEU A 119 -5.57 -0.74 -15.99
N SER A 120 -5.79 -0.02 -14.89
CA SER A 120 -6.18 1.37 -14.88
C SER A 120 -5.16 2.27 -15.58
N PHE A 121 -3.87 2.03 -15.35
CA PHE A 121 -2.78 2.77 -16.00
C PHE A 121 -2.77 2.55 -17.52
N VAL A 122 -2.95 1.31 -17.98
CA VAL A 122 -3.02 0.97 -19.41
C VAL A 122 -4.25 1.60 -20.07
N LEU A 123 -5.43 1.50 -19.44
CA LEU A 123 -6.67 2.07 -19.97
C LEU A 123 -6.60 3.61 -20.06
N TYR A 124 -6.08 4.25 -19.00
CA TYR A 124 -5.89 5.70 -18.98
C TYR A 124 -4.84 6.15 -20.00
N GLY A 125 -3.74 5.39 -20.15
CA GLY A 125 -2.73 5.62 -21.18
C GLY A 125 -3.31 5.52 -22.59
N ASN A 126 -4.14 4.51 -22.86
CA ASN A 126 -4.79 4.37 -24.16
C ASN A 126 -5.73 5.55 -24.46
N PHE A 127 -6.52 6.01 -23.48
CA PHE A 127 -7.36 7.21 -23.64
C PHE A 127 -6.54 8.45 -24.03
N PHE A 128 -5.36 8.61 -23.41
CA PHE A 128 -4.52 9.78 -23.57
C PHE A 128 -3.69 9.77 -24.85
N PHE A 129 -3.05 8.65 -25.18
CA PHE A 129 -2.11 8.54 -26.31
C PHE A 129 -2.72 7.98 -27.60
N ALA A 130 -3.94 7.44 -27.57
CA ALA A 130 -4.57 6.96 -28.80
C ALA A 130 -4.80 8.12 -29.78
N PRO A 131 -4.61 7.89 -31.10
CA PRO A 131 -4.84 8.90 -32.12
C PRO A 131 -6.25 9.51 -32.07
N SER A 132 -6.38 10.75 -32.53
CA SER A 132 -7.67 11.47 -32.54
C SER A 132 -8.77 10.74 -33.31
N HIS A 133 -8.44 10.04 -34.39
CA HIS A 133 -9.40 9.26 -35.18
C HIS A 133 -9.89 7.97 -34.49
N TRP A 134 -9.35 7.61 -33.32
CA TRP A 134 -9.77 6.43 -32.53
C TRP A 134 -10.72 6.81 -31.38
N GLU A 135 -11.63 7.75 -31.61
CA GLU A 135 -12.54 8.28 -30.58
C GLU A 135 -13.29 7.18 -29.82
N ARG A 136 -13.84 6.19 -30.53
CA ARG A 136 -14.55 5.07 -29.91
C ARG A 136 -13.68 4.28 -28.93
N SER A 137 -12.43 4.03 -29.29
CA SER A 137 -11.48 3.29 -28.43
C SER A 137 -11.10 4.09 -27.19
N ARG A 138 -10.93 5.41 -27.36
CA ARG A 138 -10.64 6.33 -26.26
C ARG A 138 -11.77 6.34 -25.24
N TYR A 139 -13.01 6.56 -25.69
CA TYR A 139 -14.17 6.58 -24.79
C TYR A 139 -14.45 5.22 -24.15
N LEU A 140 -14.26 4.12 -24.90
CA LEU A 140 -14.36 2.78 -24.32
C LEU A 140 -13.31 2.55 -23.23
N SER A 141 -12.07 2.97 -23.45
CA SER A 141 -11.00 2.83 -22.45
C SER A 141 -11.29 3.66 -21.21
N LEU A 142 -11.82 4.86 -21.38
CA LEU A 142 -12.25 5.72 -20.26
C LEU A 142 -13.40 5.08 -19.47
N ALA A 143 -14.43 4.55 -20.16
CA ALA A 143 -15.55 3.88 -19.49
C ALA A 143 -15.12 2.61 -18.75
N LEU A 144 -14.22 1.81 -19.32
CA LEU A 144 -13.64 0.64 -18.66
C LEU A 144 -12.77 1.04 -17.46
N PHE A 145 -12.05 2.15 -17.58
CA PHE A 145 -11.27 2.71 -16.48
C PHE A 145 -12.19 3.10 -15.31
N ASP A 146 -13.25 3.86 -15.57
CA ASP A 146 -14.22 4.25 -14.54
C ASP A 146 -14.91 3.03 -13.90
N CYS A 147 -15.28 2.03 -14.72
CA CYS A 147 -15.82 0.76 -14.25
C CYS A 147 -14.83 0.03 -13.34
N SER A 148 -13.54 -0.03 -13.72
CA SER A 148 -12.49 -0.67 -12.91
C SER A 148 -12.35 -0.01 -11.54
N LEU A 149 -12.43 1.32 -11.47
CA LEU A 149 -12.40 2.06 -10.22
C LEU A 149 -13.67 1.87 -9.39
N ALA A 150 -14.84 1.88 -10.03
CA ALA A 150 -16.12 1.69 -9.37
C ALA A 150 -16.23 0.30 -8.70
N VAL A 151 -15.60 -0.72 -9.28
CA VAL A 151 -15.51 -2.06 -8.67
C VAL A 151 -14.40 -2.12 -7.62
N PHE A 152 -13.25 -1.51 -7.90
CA PHE A 152 -12.07 -1.60 -7.02
C PHE A 152 -12.26 -0.89 -5.69
N VAL A 153 -12.78 0.34 -5.69
CA VAL A 153 -12.93 1.15 -4.46
C VAL A 153 -13.76 0.42 -3.39
N PRO A 154 -14.98 -0.07 -3.67
CA PRO A 154 -15.76 -0.79 -2.65
C PRO A 154 -15.08 -2.11 -2.24
N TYR A 155 -14.47 -2.83 -3.18
CA TYR A 155 -13.71 -4.05 -2.85
C TYR A 155 -12.53 -3.75 -1.91
N PHE A 156 -11.76 -2.70 -2.20
CA PHE A 156 -10.65 -2.26 -1.36
C PHE A 156 -11.15 -1.83 0.03
N CYS A 157 -12.22 -1.04 0.11
CA CYS A 157 -12.84 -0.66 1.38
C CYS A 157 -13.29 -1.89 2.19
N PHE A 158 -13.87 -2.89 1.52
CA PHE A 158 -14.25 -4.15 2.16
C PHE A 158 -13.04 -4.90 2.71
N VAL A 159 -11.98 -5.09 1.91
CA VAL A 159 -10.75 -5.79 2.34
C VAL A 159 -10.06 -5.02 3.47
N ALA A 160 -9.97 -3.70 3.37
CA ALA A 160 -9.39 -2.84 4.40
C ALA A 160 -10.19 -2.92 5.71
N GLY A 161 -11.52 -2.83 5.62
CA GLY A 161 -12.42 -2.95 6.78
C GLY A 161 -12.33 -4.32 7.44
N HIS A 162 -12.32 -5.40 6.65
CA HIS A 162 -12.15 -6.76 7.15
C HIS A 162 -10.79 -6.95 7.85
N THR A 163 -9.71 -6.52 7.20
CA THR A 163 -8.35 -6.60 7.75
C THR A 163 -8.24 -5.81 9.06
N MET A 164 -8.83 -4.62 9.12
CA MET A 164 -8.84 -3.79 10.31
C MET A 164 -9.68 -4.44 11.43
N SER A 165 -10.80 -5.07 11.10
CA SER A 165 -11.62 -5.81 12.08
C SER A 165 -10.86 -7.00 12.66
N GLU A 166 -10.19 -7.79 11.83
CA GLU A 166 -9.33 -8.90 12.29
C GLU A 166 -8.20 -8.40 13.20
N TYR A 167 -7.56 -7.30 12.82
CA TYR A 167 -6.52 -6.67 13.62
C TYR A 167 -7.04 -6.24 15.00
N HIS A 168 -8.21 -5.60 15.06
CA HIS A 168 -8.84 -5.25 16.33
C HIS A 168 -9.16 -6.49 17.17
N ARG A 169 -9.69 -7.56 16.56
CA ARG A 169 -9.96 -8.82 17.26
C ARG A 169 -8.70 -9.42 17.88
N GLU A 170 -7.56 -9.37 17.18
CA GLU A 170 -6.28 -9.82 17.73
C GLU A 170 -5.77 -8.91 18.85
N LEU A 171 -5.89 -7.58 18.71
CA LEU A 171 -5.54 -6.63 19.77
C LEU A 171 -6.35 -6.84 21.05
N TYR A 172 -7.65 -7.13 20.93
CA TYR A 172 -8.53 -7.36 22.08
C TYR A 172 -8.22 -8.65 22.86
N LYS A 173 -7.41 -9.57 22.31
CA LYS A 173 -6.89 -10.71 23.07
C LYS A 173 -5.85 -10.27 24.11
N ILE A 174 -5.24 -9.09 23.96
CA ILE A 174 -4.29 -8.52 24.93
C ILE A 174 -5.08 -7.94 26.09
N ARG A 175 -4.89 -8.53 27.29
CA ARG A 175 -5.65 -8.19 28.51
C ARG A 175 -5.65 -6.69 28.82
N VAL A 176 -4.50 -6.03 28.66
CA VAL A 176 -4.33 -4.58 28.91
C VAL A 176 -5.20 -3.76 27.97
N ILE A 177 -5.19 -4.07 26.66
CA ILE A 177 -5.97 -3.33 25.66
C ILE A 177 -7.47 -3.51 25.90
N ARG A 178 -7.89 -4.73 26.23
CA ARG A 178 -9.28 -5.01 26.59
C ARG A 178 -9.74 -4.21 27.81
N THR A 179 -8.89 -4.08 28.84
CA THR A 179 -9.22 -3.26 30.03
C THR A 179 -9.33 -1.78 29.66
N VAL A 180 -8.42 -1.24 28.86
CA VAL A 180 -8.47 0.15 28.40
C VAL A 180 -9.72 0.41 27.56
N ALA A 181 -10.05 -0.46 26.61
CA ALA A 181 -11.24 -0.29 25.78
C ALA A 181 -12.54 -0.37 26.58
N ALA A 182 -12.60 -1.23 27.61
CA ALA A 182 -13.72 -1.27 28.54
C ALA A 182 -13.88 0.04 29.33
N LEU A 183 -12.76 0.68 29.73
CA LEU A 183 -12.79 1.98 30.43
C LEU A 183 -13.25 3.13 29.52
N VAL A 184 -12.94 3.08 28.23
CA VAL A 184 -13.28 4.14 27.25
C VAL A 184 -14.67 3.94 26.63
N GLY A 185 -15.34 2.81 26.89
CA GLY A 185 -16.66 2.51 26.32
C GLY A 185 -16.62 2.11 24.84
N TRP A 186 -15.50 1.56 24.37
CA TRP A 186 -15.31 1.10 22.98
C TRP A 186 -15.75 -0.37 22.75
N GLN A 187 -16.65 -0.90 23.59
CA GLN A 187 -17.16 -2.26 23.44
C GLN A 187 -18.15 -2.41 22.30
#